data_AF-A0A386CAB6-F1
#
_entry.id   AF-A0A386CAB6-F1
#
_cell.length_a   1.000
_cell.length_b   1.000
_cell.length_c   1.000
_cell.angle_alpha   90.00
_cell.angle_beta   90.00
_cell.angle_gamma   90.00
#
_symmetry.space_group_name_H-M   'P 1'
#
loop_
_entity.id
_entity.type
_entity.pdbx_description
1 polymer ?
#
loop_
_entity_poly.entity_id
_entity_poly.type
_entity_poly.pdbx_seq_one_letter_code
_entity_poly.pdbx_strand_id
1 'polypeptide(L)'
;NWEDKASNLVALAEELNLGLDAFVFVDDNPVECGLIRQVLPQVTVLQIPSRLHELPSLLLKDGLFDTLRITDEDRQRHRLYQGEAQRKGMRREHASIDDYLASLETVAAIHRVRAEEIPRVAQLTQKTNQFNVTTRRYSEQDIRAFVDSPKFAVFSLAARDRLGAL
;
A
#
# COMPACT_ATOMS: atom_id res chain seq x y z
N ASN A 1 -21.90 -7.57 4.99
CA ASN A 1 -23.01 -7.35 4.02
C ASN A 1 -23.44 -8.72 3.48
N TRP A 2 -24.50 -8.78 2.68
CA TRP A 2 -25.01 -10.02 2.06
C TRP A 2 -24.44 -10.25 0.64
N GLU A 3 -23.44 -9.47 0.25
CA GLU A 3 -22.74 -9.63 -1.03
C GLU A 3 -21.79 -10.83 -0.97
N ASP A 4 -21.50 -11.44 -2.11
CA ASP A 4 -20.60 -12.59 -2.18
C ASP A 4 -19.17 -12.22 -1.77
N LYS A 5 -18.41 -13.22 -1.29
CA LYS A 5 -17.07 -13.00 -0.75
C LYS A 5 -16.09 -12.48 -1.80
N ALA A 6 -16.28 -12.78 -3.08
CA ALA A 6 -15.41 -12.30 -4.14
C ALA A 6 -15.63 -10.79 -4.36
N SER A 7 -16.88 -10.36 -4.50
CA SER A 7 -17.23 -8.93 -4.62
C SER A 7 -16.73 -8.12 -3.43
N ASN A 8 -16.87 -8.64 -2.21
CA ASN A 8 -16.35 -8.00 -1.00
C ASN A 8 -14.83 -7.83 -1.01
N LEU A 9 -14.10 -8.82 -1.53
CA LEU A 9 -12.65 -8.78 -1.55
C LEU A 9 -12.14 -7.79 -2.61
N VAL A 10 -12.83 -7.65 -3.74
CA VAL A 10 -12.58 -6.59 -4.74
C VAL A 10 -12.85 -5.21 -4.13
N ALA A 11 -14.00 -5.03 -3.48
CA ALA A 11 -14.34 -3.77 -2.83
C ALA A 11 -13.33 -3.39 -1.75
N LEU A 12 -12.85 -4.37 -0.97
CA LEU A 12 -11.81 -4.15 0.04
C LEU A 12 -10.46 -3.78 -0.58
N ALA A 13 -10.08 -4.40 -1.70
CA ALA A 13 -8.87 -4.05 -2.44
C ALA A 13 -8.92 -2.60 -2.96
N GLU A 14 -10.06 -2.16 -3.49
CA GLU A 14 -10.30 -0.76 -3.89
C GLU A 14 -10.35 0.20 -2.69
N GLU A 15 -10.93 -0.24 -1.58
CA GLU A 15 -11.01 0.56 -0.36
C GLU A 15 -9.61 0.85 0.18
N LEU A 16 -8.78 -0.18 0.28
CA LEU A 16 -7.41 -0.14 0.80
C LEU A 16 -6.36 0.31 -0.23
N ASN A 17 -6.76 0.49 -1.49
CA ASN A 17 -5.87 0.81 -2.62
C ASN A 17 -4.68 -0.17 -2.72
N LEU A 18 -4.99 -1.48 -2.63
CA LEU A 18 -4.03 -2.57 -2.74
C LEU A 18 -4.38 -3.47 -3.93
N GLY A 19 -3.36 -4.05 -4.56
CA GLY A 19 -3.57 -5.10 -5.56
C GLY A 19 -4.13 -6.38 -4.92
N LEU A 20 -4.96 -7.12 -5.66
CA LEU A 20 -5.53 -8.40 -5.21
C LEU A 20 -4.46 -9.47 -4.92
N ASP A 21 -3.29 -9.34 -5.55
CA ASP A 21 -2.09 -10.14 -5.31
C ASP A 21 -1.46 -9.93 -3.93
N ALA A 22 -1.83 -8.86 -3.23
CA ALA A 22 -1.42 -8.61 -1.85
C ALA A 22 -2.37 -9.24 -0.80
N PHE A 23 -3.44 -9.92 -1.21
CA PHE A 23 -4.43 -10.51 -0.32
C PHE A 23 -4.24 -12.03 -0.16
N VAL A 24 -4.46 -12.50 1.07
CA VAL A 24 -4.60 -13.91 1.41
C VAL A 24 -6.01 -14.14 1.93
N PHE A 25 -6.80 -14.96 1.22
CA PHE A 25 -8.13 -15.37 1.62
C PHE A 25 -8.07 -16.69 2.40
N VAL A 26 -8.67 -16.74 3.58
CA VAL A 26 -8.66 -17.90 4.48
C VAL A 26 -10.09 -18.29 4.83
N ASP A 27 -10.49 -19.52 4.51
CA ASP A 27 -11.85 -20.01 4.74
C ASP A 27 -11.88 -21.53 4.92
N ASP A 28 -12.86 -22.05 5.66
CA ASP A 28 -13.06 -23.49 5.85
C ASP A 28 -13.97 -24.10 4.77
N ASN A 29 -14.78 -23.28 4.08
CA ASN A 29 -15.70 -23.76 3.06
C ASN A 29 -14.98 -23.97 1.71
N PRO A 30 -14.86 -25.23 1.22
CA PRO A 30 -14.20 -25.53 -0.05
C PRO A 30 -14.87 -24.87 -1.27
N VAL A 31 -16.19 -24.64 -1.21
CA VAL A 31 -16.94 -23.99 -2.30
C VAL A 31 -16.53 -22.53 -2.45
N GLU A 32 -16.43 -21.80 -1.33
CA GLU A 32 -15.97 -20.41 -1.32
C GLU A 32 -14.50 -20.32 -1.75
N CYS A 33 -13.64 -21.19 -1.22
CA CYS A 33 -12.24 -21.24 -1.66
C CYS A 33 -12.12 -21.52 -3.17
N GLY A 34 -12.94 -22.43 -3.70
CA GLY A 34 -12.98 -22.74 -5.13
C GLY A 34 -13.42 -21.53 -5.97
N LEU A 35 -14.48 -20.84 -5.54
CA LEU A 35 -14.98 -19.64 -6.19
C LEU A 35 -13.92 -18.53 -6.24
N ILE A 36 -13.27 -18.22 -5.13
CA ILE A 36 -12.22 -17.20 -5.08
C ILE A 36 -11.05 -17.56 -5.99
N ARG A 37 -10.58 -18.82 -5.99
CA ARG A 37 -9.51 -19.27 -6.90
C ARG A 37 -9.88 -19.10 -8.37
N GLN A 38 -11.15 -19.29 -8.72
CA GLN A 38 -11.63 -19.18 -10.09
C GLN A 38 -11.82 -17.72 -10.52
N VAL A 39 -12.45 -16.89 -9.69
CA VAL A 39 -12.85 -15.52 -10.03
C VAL A 39 -11.73 -14.52 -9.79
N LEU A 40 -10.91 -14.74 -8.75
CA LEU A 40 -9.82 -13.86 -8.33
C LEU A 40 -8.50 -14.64 -8.24
N PRO A 41 -7.95 -15.10 -9.38
CA PRO A 41 -6.76 -15.97 -9.39
C PRO A 41 -5.49 -15.29 -8.87
N GLN A 42 -5.49 -13.96 -8.69
CA GLN A 42 -4.39 -13.22 -8.08
C GLN A 42 -4.34 -13.40 -6.56
N VAL A 43 -5.47 -13.73 -5.92
CA VAL A 43 -5.59 -13.85 -4.47
C VAL A 43 -5.06 -15.20 -4.02
N THR A 44 -4.19 -15.22 -3.03
CA THR A 44 -3.72 -16.48 -2.44
C THR A 44 -4.83 -17.07 -1.56
N VAL A 45 -5.23 -18.32 -1.79
CA VAL A 45 -6.34 -18.96 -1.07
C VAL A 45 -5.86 -20.12 -0.20
N LEU A 46 -5.95 -19.95 1.11
CA LEU A 46 -5.68 -20.97 2.12
C LEU A 46 -6.99 -21.57 2.63
N GLN A 47 -7.22 -22.84 2.31
CA GLN A 47 -8.38 -23.55 2.86
C GLN A 47 -8.02 -24.11 4.23
N ILE A 48 -8.82 -23.81 5.25
CA ILE A 48 -8.59 -24.28 6.62
C ILE A 48 -8.68 -25.82 6.64
N PRO A 49 -7.66 -26.52 7.17
CA PRO A 49 -7.68 -27.97 7.25
C PRO A 49 -8.71 -28.45 8.27
N SER A 50 -9.25 -29.66 8.07
CA SER A 50 -10.23 -30.26 8.98
C SER A 50 -9.69 -30.43 10.41
N ARG A 51 -8.35 -30.47 10.56
CA ARG A 51 -7.64 -30.53 11.84
C ARG A 51 -7.03 -29.17 12.15
N LEU A 52 -7.63 -28.45 13.10
CA LEU A 52 -7.22 -27.08 13.44
C LEU A 52 -5.75 -26.95 13.89
N HIS A 53 -5.14 -28.01 14.43
CA HIS A 53 -3.72 -27.99 14.82
C HIS A 53 -2.77 -27.92 13.62
N GLU A 54 -3.24 -28.19 12.41
CA GLU A 54 -2.46 -28.06 11.17
C GLU A 54 -2.44 -26.61 10.64
N LEU A 55 -3.35 -25.75 11.11
CA LEU A 55 -3.49 -24.36 10.65
C LEU A 55 -2.23 -23.52 10.86
N PRO A 56 -1.52 -23.56 12.02
CA PRO A 56 -0.28 -22.80 12.18
C PRO A 56 0.78 -23.18 11.14
N SER A 57 0.88 -24.47 10.81
CA SER A 57 1.83 -24.94 9.80
C SER A 57 1.44 -24.46 8.40
N LEU A 58 0.14 -24.42 8.08
CA LEU A 58 -0.37 -23.88 6.82
C LEU A 58 -0.04 -22.39 6.65
N LEU A 59 -0.22 -21.58 7.70
CA LEU A 59 0.05 -20.14 7.64
C LEU A 59 1.54 -19.81 7.48
N LEU A 60 2.43 -20.67 7.97
CA LEU A 60 3.88 -20.47 7.93
C LEU A 60 4.57 -21.09 6.70
N LYS A 61 3.89 -21.95 5.96
CA LYS A 61 4.51 -22.82 4.94
C LYS A 61 5.15 -22.06 3.78
N ASP A 62 4.48 -21.02 3.30
CA ASP A 62 4.79 -20.38 2.02
C ASP A 62 5.38 -18.97 2.18
N GLY A 63 5.76 -18.59 3.41
CA GLY A 63 6.34 -17.27 3.70
C GLY A 63 5.41 -16.08 3.34
N LEU A 64 4.10 -16.33 3.24
CA LEU A 64 3.11 -15.34 2.80
C LEU A 64 3.07 -14.09 3.69
N PHE A 65 3.49 -14.23 4.94
CA PHE A 65 3.53 -13.18 5.94
C PHE A 65 4.95 -12.84 6.38
N ASP A 66 5.96 -13.36 5.69
CA ASP A 66 7.35 -13.08 6.02
C ASP A 66 7.71 -11.67 5.54
N THR A 67 8.28 -10.88 6.44
CA THR A 67 8.90 -9.61 6.09
C THR A 67 10.31 -9.56 6.63
N LEU A 68 11.28 -9.27 5.74
CA LEU A 68 12.69 -9.14 6.13
C LEU A 68 12.93 -7.94 7.05
N ARG A 69 12.04 -6.93 7.00
CA ARG A 69 12.13 -5.75 7.86
C ARG A 69 10.75 -5.08 8.00
N ILE A 70 10.27 -4.96 9.23
CA ILE A 70 9.17 -4.05 9.55
C ILE A 70 9.70 -2.64 9.45
N THR A 71 9.17 -1.86 8.51
CA THR A 71 9.51 -0.45 8.36
C THR A 71 8.59 0.42 9.22
N ASP A 72 9.01 1.63 9.55
CA ASP A 72 8.12 2.58 10.24
C ASP A 72 6.90 2.95 9.38
N GLU A 73 7.01 2.82 8.04
CA GLU A 73 5.89 2.91 7.11
C GLU A 73 4.85 1.80 7.35
N ASP A 74 5.28 0.56 7.65
CA ASP A 74 4.36 -0.53 7.99
C ASP A 74 3.61 -0.24 9.30
N ARG A 75 4.26 0.39 10.29
CA ARG A 75 3.62 0.80 11.55
C ARG A 75 2.61 1.93 11.36
N GLN A 76 2.84 2.79 10.39
CA GLN A 76 1.97 3.94 10.08
C GLN A 76 0.87 3.59 9.07
N ARG A 77 0.96 2.44 8.40
CA ARG A 77 0.01 2.01 7.35
C ARG A 77 -1.45 1.97 7.81
N HIS A 78 -1.68 1.55 9.06
CA HIS A 78 -3.02 1.61 9.65
C HIS A 78 -3.58 3.04 9.73
N ARG A 79 -2.75 4.02 10.11
CA ARG A 79 -3.15 5.43 10.17
C ARG A 79 -3.40 6.00 8.77
N LEU A 80 -2.59 5.60 7.79
CA LEU A 80 -2.81 5.96 6.38
C LEU A 80 -4.17 5.48 5.89
N TYR A 81 -4.56 4.22 6.18
CA TYR A 81 -5.87 3.70 5.80
C TYR A 81 -7.02 4.42 6.48
N GLN A 82 -6.88 4.74 7.77
CA GLN A 82 -7.90 5.52 8.49
C GLN A 82 -8.05 6.93 7.91
N GLY A 83 -6.93 7.60 7.61
CA GLY A 83 -6.94 8.91 6.96
C GLY A 83 -7.60 8.86 5.59
N GLU A 84 -7.32 7.83 4.78
CA GLU A 84 -7.90 7.69 3.45
C GLU A 84 -9.40 7.40 3.47
N ALA A 85 -9.86 6.56 4.40
CA ALA A 85 -11.30 6.34 4.62
C ALA A 85 -12.00 7.64 5.01
N GLN A 86 -11.38 8.45 5.88
CA GLN A 86 -11.93 9.75 6.29
C GLN A 86 -11.92 10.77 5.14
N ARG A 87 -10.86 10.81 4.32
CA ARG A 87 -10.79 11.61 3.08
C ARG A 87 -11.93 11.24 2.11
N LYS A 88 -12.18 9.95 1.89
CA LYS A 88 -13.32 9.46 1.08
C LYS A 88 -14.67 9.88 1.67
N GLY A 89 -14.83 9.90 2.99
CA GLY A 89 -16.01 10.41 3.68
C GLY A 89 -16.21 11.91 3.46
N MET A 90 -15.20 12.72 3.79
CA MET A 90 -15.21 14.17 3.59
C MET A 90 -15.49 14.54 2.13
N ARG A 91 -14.94 13.81 1.17
CA ARG A 91 -15.19 14.03 -0.26
C ARG A 91 -16.67 14.01 -0.62
N ARG A 92 -17.48 13.20 0.07
CA ARG A 92 -18.94 13.08 -0.16
C ARG A 92 -19.72 14.23 0.50
N GLU A 93 -19.15 14.89 1.50
CA GLU A 93 -19.79 15.97 2.25
C GLU A 93 -19.65 17.34 1.56
N HIS A 94 -18.72 17.48 0.62
CA HIS A 94 -18.47 18.71 -0.11
C HIS A 94 -19.05 18.66 -1.54
N ALA A 95 -19.74 19.72 -1.95
CA ALA A 95 -20.33 19.83 -3.29
C ALA A 95 -19.31 20.20 -4.39
N SER A 96 -18.24 20.91 -4.03
CA SER A 96 -17.17 21.32 -4.93
C SER A 96 -15.85 20.60 -4.62
N ILE A 97 -15.06 20.36 -5.67
CA ILE A 97 -13.69 19.87 -5.53
C ILE A 97 -12.78 20.87 -4.83
N ASP A 98 -12.96 22.16 -5.09
CA ASP A 98 -12.12 23.20 -4.51
C ASP A 98 -12.36 23.33 -3.00
N ASP A 99 -13.63 23.27 -2.57
CA ASP A 99 -14.00 23.33 -1.15
C ASP A 99 -13.47 22.12 -0.37
N TYR A 100 -13.51 20.93 -0.99
CA TYR A 100 -12.92 19.73 -0.43
C TYR A 100 -11.40 19.85 -0.29
N LEU A 101 -10.70 20.28 -1.36
CA LEU A 101 -9.24 20.42 -1.32
C LEU A 101 -8.80 21.49 -0.31
N ALA A 102 -9.55 22.59 -0.19
CA ALA A 102 -9.31 23.61 0.81
C ALA A 102 -9.51 23.08 2.24
N SER A 103 -10.52 22.24 2.47
CA SER A 103 -10.81 21.68 3.80
C SER A 103 -9.78 20.66 4.30
N LEU A 104 -8.95 20.11 3.40
CA LEU A 104 -7.84 19.22 3.78
C LEU A 104 -6.68 19.96 4.44
N GLU A 105 -6.51 21.27 4.19
CA GLU A 105 -5.40 22.08 4.71
C GLU A 105 -4.02 21.47 4.37
N THR A 106 -3.85 21.02 3.12
CA THR A 106 -2.64 20.33 2.66
C THR A 106 -1.40 21.23 2.74
N VAL A 107 -0.34 20.72 3.35
CA VAL A 107 0.98 21.33 3.44
C VAL A 107 2.01 20.44 2.74
N ALA A 108 2.76 21.03 1.81
CA ALA A 108 3.90 20.38 1.16
C ALA A 108 5.22 20.97 1.69
N ALA A 109 6.14 20.09 2.08
CA ALA A 109 7.51 20.43 2.43
C ALA A 109 8.46 19.88 1.36
N ILE A 110 9.32 20.75 0.84
CA ILE A 110 10.31 20.39 -0.18
C ILE A 110 11.68 20.78 0.32
N HIS A 111 12.63 19.84 0.28
CA HIS A 111 14.03 20.10 0.63
C HIS A 111 14.97 19.25 -0.22
N ARG A 112 16.25 19.65 -0.26
CA ARG A 112 17.30 18.83 -0.88
C ARG A 112 17.50 17.55 -0.07
N VAL A 113 17.55 16.41 -0.74
CA VAL A 113 17.74 15.10 -0.12
C VAL A 113 18.99 15.09 0.76
N ARG A 114 18.83 14.62 1.99
CA ARG A 114 19.93 14.43 2.95
C ARG A 114 20.46 13.01 2.88
N ALA A 115 21.67 12.78 3.39
CA ALA A 115 22.34 11.47 3.30
C ALA A 115 21.52 10.35 3.95
N GLU A 116 20.85 10.66 5.06
CA GLU A 116 19.96 9.75 5.79
C GLU A 116 18.68 9.38 5.04
N GLU A 117 18.28 10.16 4.03
CA GLU A 117 17.07 9.94 3.24
C GLU A 117 17.33 9.11 1.98
N ILE A 118 18.59 8.90 1.60
CA ILE A 118 19.00 8.15 0.40
C ILE A 118 18.34 6.75 0.33
N PRO A 119 18.33 5.93 1.41
CA PRO A 119 17.67 4.63 1.37
C PRO A 119 16.17 4.73 1.05
N ARG A 120 15.50 5.74 1.60
CA ARG A 120 14.06 5.96 1.37
C ARG A 120 13.79 6.42 -0.06
N VAL A 121 14.59 7.34 -0.59
CA VAL A 121 14.46 7.81 -1.98
C VAL A 121 14.65 6.66 -2.96
N ALA A 122 15.68 5.82 -2.77
CA ALA A 122 15.88 4.64 -3.59
C ALA A 122 14.68 3.68 -3.52
N GLN A 123 14.18 3.39 -2.30
CA GLN A 123 13.00 2.55 -2.10
C GLN A 123 11.76 3.09 -2.84
N LEU A 124 11.51 4.40 -2.80
CA LEU A 124 10.38 5.01 -3.50
C LEU A 124 10.48 4.79 -5.02
N THR A 125 11.68 4.89 -5.62
CA THR A 125 11.85 4.63 -7.07
C THR A 125 11.51 3.19 -7.47
N GLN A 126 11.60 2.25 -6.53
CA GLN A 126 11.25 0.84 -6.74
C GLN A 126 9.75 0.58 -6.56
N LYS A 127 9.10 1.30 -5.63
CA LYS A 127 7.68 1.14 -5.29
C LYS A 127 6.73 1.97 -6.17
N THR A 128 7.19 3.06 -6.76
CA THR A 128 6.34 3.98 -7.54
C THR A 128 6.05 3.42 -8.93
N ASN A 129 4.86 2.83 -9.08
CA ASN A 129 4.35 2.29 -10.35
C ASN A 129 3.30 3.20 -11.02
N GLN A 130 2.67 4.12 -10.27
CA GLN A 130 1.75 5.12 -10.83
C GLN A 130 2.52 6.40 -11.19
N PHE A 131 2.21 6.99 -12.35
CA PHE A 131 2.81 8.22 -12.87
C PHE A 131 4.35 8.20 -13.09
N ASN A 132 5.00 7.04 -13.00
CA ASN A 132 6.42 6.89 -13.36
C ASN A 132 6.57 6.50 -14.84
N VAL A 133 6.61 7.51 -15.71
CA VAL A 133 6.71 7.34 -17.18
C VAL A 133 8.06 6.76 -17.63
N THR A 134 9.09 6.85 -16.77
CA THR A 134 10.45 6.38 -17.11
C THR A 134 10.73 4.96 -16.63
N THR A 135 9.97 4.49 -15.63
CA THR A 135 10.14 3.20 -14.94
C THR A 135 11.58 2.94 -14.46
N ARG A 136 12.38 4.00 -14.29
CA ARG A 136 13.75 3.88 -13.84
C ARG A 136 13.78 3.61 -12.35
N ARG A 137 14.45 2.52 -12.00
CA ARG A 137 14.62 2.00 -10.65
C ARG A 137 16.06 2.25 -10.23
N TYR A 138 16.26 3.04 -9.20
CA TYR A 138 17.58 3.43 -8.73
C TYR A 138 17.96 2.66 -7.47
N SER A 139 19.22 2.26 -7.37
CA SER A 139 19.81 1.77 -6.14
C SER A 139 20.18 2.92 -5.21
N GLU A 140 20.49 2.63 -3.95
CA GLU A 140 21.03 3.64 -3.02
C GLU A 140 22.34 4.27 -3.53
N GLN A 141 23.15 3.48 -4.25
CA GLN A 141 24.40 3.95 -4.81
C GLN A 141 24.17 4.93 -5.97
N ASP A 142 23.16 4.69 -6.81
CA ASP A 142 22.78 5.60 -7.89
C ASP A 142 22.29 6.94 -7.32
N ILE A 143 21.41 6.89 -6.32
CA ILE A 143 20.89 8.10 -5.66
C ILE A 143 22.03 8.89 -5.01
N ARG A 144 22.96 8.22 -4.33
CA ARG A 144 24.15 8.86 -3.75
C ARG A 144 25.00 9.55 -4.82
N ALA A 145 25.24 8.88 -5.95
CA ALA A 145 25.97 9.47 -7.08
C ALA A 145 25.27 10.72 -7.66
N PHE A 146 23.93 10.78 -7.65
CA PHE A 146 23.19 11.98 -8.03
C PHE A 146 23.31 13.10 -7.00
N VAL A 147 23.21 12.79 -5.71
CA VAL A 147 23.34 13.79 -4.65
C VAL A 147 24.73 14.42 -4.63
N ASP A 148 25.78 13.63 -4.85
CA ASP A 148 27.18 14.08 -4.80
C ASP A 148 27.64 14.78 -6.11
N SER A 149 26.87 14.64 -7.18
CA SER A 149 27.23 15.19 -8.50
C SER A 149 26.74 16.63 -8.66
N PRO A 150 27.60 17.57 -9.12
CA PRO A 150 27.20 18.94 -9.40
C PRO A 150 26.23 19.05 -10.60
N LYS A 151 26.02 17.96 -11.35
CA LYS A 151 25.12 17.94 -12.52
C LYS A 151 23.66 17.65 -12.16
N PHE A 152 23.39 17.20 -10.94
CA PHE A 152 22.06 16.81 -10.50
C PHE A 152 21.63 17.60 -9.27
N ALA A 153 20.32 17.75 -9.11
CA ALA A 153 19.71 18.26 -7.90
C ALA A 153 18.59 17.32 -7.50
N VAL A 154 18.74 16.66 -6.35
CA VAL A 154 17.76 15.69 -5.85
C VAL A 154 16.97 16.34 -4.73
N PHE A 155 15.65 16.37 -4.87
CA PHE A 155 14.72 16.93 -3.90
C PHE A 155 13.77 15.86 -3.38
N SER A 156 13.45 15.94 -2.11
CA SER A 156 12.36 15.20 -1.47
C SER A 156 11.16 16.14 -1.34
N LEU A 157 9.98 15.63 -1.63
CA LEU A 157 8.70 16.29 -1.36
C LEU A 157 7.91 15.38 -0.42
N ALA A 158 7.49 15.93 0.72
CA ALA A 158 6.55 15.29 1.61
C ALA A 158 5.28 16.15 1.67
N ALA A 159 4.12 15.52 1.49
CA ALA A 159 2.83 16.18 1.65
C ALA A 159 2.11 15.59 2.86
N ARG A 160 1.39 16.44 3.58
CA ARG A 160 0.47 16.04 4.64
C ARG A 160 -0.75 16.93 4.61
N ASP A 161 -1.85 16.42 5.10
CA ASP A 161 -3.05 17.20 5.35
C ASP A 161 -3.44 17.09 6.84
N ARG A 162 -4.61 17.62 7.20
CA ARG A 162 -5.10 17.58 8.59
C ARG A 162 -5.36 16.15 9.13
N LEU A 163 -5.42 15.14 8.26
CA LEU A 163 -5.70 13.74 8.61
C LEU A 163 -4.41 12.90 8.67
N GLY A 164 -3.32 13.37 8.06
CA GLY A 164 -2.01 12.75 8.19
C GLY A 164 -1.13 12.91 6.96
N ALA A 165 -0.12 12.04 6.84
CA ALA A 165 0.72 11.98 5.65
C ALA A 165 -0.08 11.54 4.41
N LEU A 166 0.36 12.02 3.26
CA LEU A 166 -0.13 11.66 1.92
C LEU A 166 0.87 10.72 1.24
#